data_AF-A0A5U9HYZ3-F1
#
_entry.id   AF-A0A5U9HYZ3-F1
#
_cell.length_a   1.000
_cell.length_b   1.000
_cell.length_c   1.000
_cell.angle_alpha   90.00
_cell.angle_beta   90.00
_cell.angle_gamma   90.00
#
_symmetry.space_group_name_H-M   'P 1'
#
loop_
_entity.id
_entity.type
_entity.pdbx_description
1 polymer ?
#
loop_
_entity_poly.entity_id
_entity_poly.type
_entity_poly.pdbx_seq_one_letter_code
_entity_poly.pdbx_strand_id
1 'polypeptide(L)'
;MAFGFTDWDGADGTIKPGSIKRASSSNDKVWGEENLTETKLPYGTFVAVNPDGGVMPLAAGKRIHGIVVRDIYGDGAQHNKQVNVGHFSHGDCVGALTVADVNFNRGDAAYIVATGDDAGKVTNVAAGNIDLGYWVEDVSAGNNCVAITLGYVQQAVQQTEGA
;
A
#
# COMPACT_ATOMS: atom_id res chain seq x y z
N MET A 1 37.04 9.83 -9.49
CA MET A 1 35.93 8.85 -9.49
C MET A 1 34.68 9.58 -9.07
N ALA A 2 33.68 9.68 -9.95
CA ALA A 2 32.38 10.21 -9.56
C ALA A 2 31.62 9.08 -8.86
N PHE A 3 31.24 9.30 -7.60
CA PHE A 3 30.26 8.44 -6.95
C PHE A 3 28.90 8.79 -7.59
N GLY A 4 28.43 7.94 -8.50
CA GLY A 4 27.05 8.01 -8.99
C GLY A 4 26.12 7.33 -8.01
N PHE A 5 24.99 7.95 -7.67
CA PHE A 5 23.92 7.27 -6.97
C PHE A 5 23.40 6.13 -7.86
N THR A 6 23.52 4.89 -7.38
CA THR A 6 22.89 3.74 -8.05
C THR A 6 21.55 3.53 -7.40
N ASP A 7 20.49 3.81 -8.15
CA ASP A 7 19.13 3.52 -7.74
C ASP A 7 18.85 2.03 -7.99
N TRP A 8 19.05 1.22 -6.96
CA TRP A 8 18.78 -0.22 -7.01
C TRP A 8 17.27 -0.52 -7.02
N ASP A 9 16.46 0.43 -6.59
CA ASP A 9 15.01 0.26 -6.50
C ASP A 9 14.30 0.72 -7.77
N GLY A 10 14.83 1.66 -8.55
CA GLY A 10 14.18 2.21 -9.75
C GLY A 10 13.70 1.18 -10.80
N ALA A 11 14.52 0.90 -11.82
CA ALA A 11 14.07 0.12 -12.98
C ALA A 11 14.02 -1.39 -12.71
N ASP A 12 15.04 -1.93 -12.02
CA ASP A 12 15.17 -3.36 -11.74
C ASP A 12 14.37 -3.79 -10.50
N GLY A 13 14.23 -2.90 -9.51
CA GLY A 13 13.40 -3.08 -8.31
C GLY A 13 13.92 -4.11 -7.32
N THR A 14 14.40 -3.69 -6.14
CA THR A 14 14.64 -4.64 -5.03
C THR A 14 13.48 -4.73 -4.05
N ILE A 15 12.68 -3.68 -3.94
CA ILE A 15 11.50 -3.65 -3.08
C ILE A 15 10.39 -4.52 -3.69
N LYS A 16 10.00 -5.57 -2.96
CA LYS A 16 8.82 -6.37 -3.27
C LYS A 16 7.57 -5.84 -2.57
N PRO A 17 6.36 -6.06 -3.13
CA PRO A 17 5.11 -5.76 -2.44
C PRO A 17 5.05 -6.37 -1.04
N GLY A 18 4.51 -5.62 -0.09
CA GLY A 18 4.43 -5.97 1.33
C GLY A 18 5.74 -5.83 2.10
N SER A 19 6.84 -5.40 1.48
CA SER A 19 8.10 -5.12 2.19
C SER A 19 7.96 -3.88 3.07
N ILE A 20 8.40 -3.97 4.32
CA ILE A 20 8.51 -2.81 5.21
C ILE A 20 9.85 -2.12 4.91
N LYS A 21 9.81 -0.88 4.40
CA LYS A 21 11.02 -0.09 4.11
C LYS A 21 11.43 0.74 5.32
N ARG A 22 10.45 1.25 6.07
CA ARG A 22 10.65 2.02 7.29
C ARG A 22 9.43 1.87 8.20
N ALA A 23 9.67 1.50 9.46
CA ALA A 23 8.68 1.48 10.52
C ALA A 23 9.34 2.03 11.77
N SER A 24 9.09 3.30 12.04
CA SER A 24 9.80 4.11 13.03
C SER A 24 8.87 4.66 14.10
N SER A 25 7.56 4.64 13.85
CA SER A 25 6.54 5.03 14.81
C SER A 25 6.27 3.90 15.80
N SER A 26 6.14 4.24 17.08
CA SER A 26 5.74 3.27 18.13
C SER A 26 4.33 2.70 17.93
N ASN A 27 3.53 3.34 17.07
CA ASN A 27 2.16 2.93 16.78
C ASN A 27 2.07 2.01 15.58
N ASP A 28 3.17 1.82 14.83
CA ASP A 28 3.22 0.86 13.74
C ASP A 28 3.12 -0.55 14.31
N LYS A 29 2.24 -1.33 13.72
CA LYS A 29 1.99 -2.69 14.17
C LYS A 29 1.85 -3.59 12.96
N VAL A 30 2.41 -4.78 13.09
CA VAL A 30 2.13 -5.90 12.21
C VAL A 30 1.67 -7.02 13.12
N TRP A 31 0.48 -7.53 12.87
CA TRP A 31 -0.04 -8.68 13.61
C TRP A 31 -0.73 -9.66 12.66
N GLY A 32 -0.88 -10.89 13.15
CA GLY A 32 -1.53 -11.97 12.43
C GLY A 32 -3.04 -11.81 12.46
N GLU A 33 -3.67 -11.86 11.30
CA GLU A 33 -5.11 -11.87 11.10
C GLU A 33 -5.56 -13.17 10.44
N GLU A 34 -6.75 -13.64 10.79
CA GLU A 34 -7.35 -14.76 10.09
C GLU A 34 -7.92 -14.29 8.75
N ASN A 35 -7.57 -14.98 7.66
CA ASN A 35 -8.26 -14.80 6.39
C ASN A 35 -9.33 -15.88 6.26
N LEU A 36 -10.55 -15.57 6.72
CA LEU A 36 -11.68 -16.50 6.70
C LEU A 36 -12.31 -16.67 5.30
N THR A 37 -11.62 -16.23 4.25
CA THR A 37 -12.02 -16.46 2.86
C THR A 37 -11.27 -17.66 2.28
N GLU A 38 -11.62 -18.10 1.07
CA GLU A 38 -10.84 -19.10 0.33
C GLU A 38 -9.81 -18.44 -0.60
N THR A 39 -9.72 -17.11 -0.58
CA THR A 39 -8.91 -16.34 -1.53
C THR A 39 -7.55 -16.02 -0.93
N LYS A 40 -6.49 -16.39 -1.64
CA LYS A 40 -5.12 -15.95 -1.33
C LYS A 40 -5.05 -14.43 -1.44
N LEU A 41 -4.48 -13.78 -0.42
CA LEU A 41 -4.29 -12.33 -0.41
C LEU A 41 -2.91 -11.97 -0.99
N PRO A 42 -2.82 -11.14 -2.04
CA PRO A 42 -1.53 -10.69 -2.54
C PRO A 42 -0.77 -9.85 -1.50
N TYR A 43 0.56 -9.91 -1.53
CA TYR A 43 1.35 -9.01 -0.69
C TYR A 43 1.27 -7.58 -1.22
N GLY A 44 1.33 -6.59 -0.31
CA GLY A 44 1.27 -5.18 -0.65
C GLY A 44 -0.11 -4.68 -1.08
N THR A 45 -1.17 -5.47 -0.94
CA THR A 45 -2.55 -4.99 -1.14
C THR A 45 -3.20 -4.60 0.17
N PHE A 46 -4.05 -3.57 0.13
CA PHE A 46 -4.93 -3.23 1.23
C PHE A 46 -6.09 -4.22 1.34
N VAL A 47 -6.45 -4.55 2.57
CA VAL A 47 -7.51 -5.50 2.89
C VAL A 47 -8.57 -4.85 3.77
N ALA A 48 -9.75 -5.45 3.79
CA ALA A 48 -10.87 -5.01 4.59
C ALA A 48 -11.07 -5.85 5.84
N VAL A 49 -11.74 -5.27 6.84
CA VAL A 49 -12.29 -6.01 7.98
C VAL A 49 -13.37 -6.96 7.47
N ASN A 50 -13.23 -8.24 7.76
CA ASN A 50 -14.26 -9.22 7.49
C ASN A 50 -15.37 -9.14 8.57
N PRO A 51 -16.66 -9.03 8.20
CA PRO A 51 -17.77 -9.03 9.16
C PRO A 51 -17.79 -10.23 10.12
N ASP A 52 -17.29 -11.38 9.68
CA ASP A 52 -17.24 -12.62 10.48
C ASP A 52 -16.00 -12.71 11.38
N GLY A 53 -15.13 -11.70 11.34
CA GLY A 53 -13.84 -11.66 12.04
C GLY A 53 -12.65 -11.83 11.08
N GLY A 54 -11.51 -11.24 11.46
CA GLY A 54 -10.30 -11.25 10.64
C GLY A 54 -10.37 -10.32 9.43
N VAL A 55 -9.75 -10.75 8.32
CA VAL A 55 -9.60 -9.95 7.09
C VAL A 55 -10.17 -10.64 5.85
N MET A 56 -10.47 -9.81 4.85
CA MET A 56 -10.95 -10.22 3.53
C MET A 56 -10.38 -9.30 2.44
N PRO A 57 -10.44 -9.69 1.15
CA PRO A 57 -10.15 -8.76 0.06
C PRO A 57 -10.94 -7.45 0.19
N LEU A 58 -10.34 -6.33 -0.22
CA LEU A 58 -11.01 -5.03 -0.17
C LEU A 58 -12.26 -5.04 -1.05
N ALA A 59 -13.36 -4.46 -0.55
CA ALA A 59 -14.62 -4.37 -1.27
C ALA A 59 -15.36 -3.07 -0.90
N ALA A 60 -16.31 -2.69 -1.75
CA ALA A 60 -17.10 -1.47 -1.58
C ALA A 60 -17.76 -1.37 -0.21
N GLY A 61 -17.68 -0.20 0.42
CA GLY A 61 -18.34 0.09 1.70
C GLY A 61 -17.73 -0.64 2.91
N LYS A 62 -16.61 -1.35 2.73
CA LYS A 62 -15.89 -1.99 3.84
C LYS A 62 -14.82 -1.07 4.41
N ARG A 63 -14.50 -1.27 5.69
CA ARG A 63 -13.41 -0.55 6.36
C ARG A 63 -12.09 -1.18 5.97
N ILE A 64 -11.13 -0.37 5.55
CA ILE A 64 -9.75 -0.81 5.35
C ILE A 64 -9.20 -1.21 6.72
N HIS A 65 -8.69 -2.43 6.81
CA HIS A 65 -8.01 -2.94 8.00
C HIS A 65 -6.54 -2.51 7.98
N GLY A 66 -5.83 -2.75 6.87
CA GLY A 66 -4.41 -2.44 6.73
C GLY A 66 -3.87 -3.00 5.41
N ILE A 67 -2.55 -3.08 5.29
CA ILE A 67 -1.86 -3.63 4.11
C ILE A 67 -1.27 -5.01 4.42
N VAL A 68 -1.36 -5.94 3.48
CA VAL A 68 -0.79 -7.28 3.65
C VAL A 68 0.74 -7.20 3.57
N VAL A 69 1.40 -7.50 4.68
CA VAL A 69 2.87 -7.52 4.79
C VAL A 69 3.39 -8.86 4.31
N ARG A 70 4.48 -8.83 3.55
CA ARG A 70 5.08 -10.04 3.01
C ARG A 70 5.70 -10.88 4.11
N ASP A 71 5.62 -12.19 3.95
CA ASP A 71 6.41 -13.14 4.71
C ASP A 71 7.36 -13.90 3.79
N ILE A 72 8.13 -14.84 4.33
CA ILE A 72 9.13 -15.60 3.58
C ILE A 72 8.52 -16.71 2.73
N TYR A 73 7.22 -16.98 2.85
CA TYR A 73 6.55 -18.13 2.28
C TYR A 73 5.70 -17.74 1.06
N GLY A 74 6.23 -18.03 -0.13
CA GLY A 74 5.50 -17.94 -1.39
C GLY A 74 5.33 -16.51 -1.90
N ASP A 75 4.37 -16.37 -2.81
CA ASP A 75 4.06 -15.18 -3.60
C ASP A 75 2.74 -14.50 -3.14
N GLY A 76 2.32 -14.76 -1.90
CA GLY A 76 1.19 -14.11 -1.23
C GLY A 76 0.69 -14.91 -0.03
N ALA A 77 -0.18 -14.29 0.77
CA ALA A 77 -0.68 -14.87 2.00
C ALA A 77 -1.80 -15.87 1.72
N GLN A 78 -1.49 -17.16 1.93
CA GLN A 78 -2.47 -18.24 1.84
C GLN A 78 -3.56 -18.09 2.88
N HIS A 79 -4.78 -18.47 2.52
CA HIS A 79 -5.95 -18.31 3.40
C HIS A 79 -5.95 -19.26 4.62
N ASN A 80 -5.20 -20.36 4.54
CA ASN A 80 -5.11 -21.38 5.59
C ASN A 80 -4.03 -21.08 6.67
N LYS A 81 -3.53 -19.84 6.74
CA LYS A 81 -2.61 -19.39 7.78
C LYS A 81 -2.95 -17.98 8.22
N GLN A 82 -2.37 -17.55 9.34
CA GLN A 82 -2.41 -16.14 9.73
C GLN A 82 -1.72 -15.27 8.68
N VAL A 83 -2.38 -14.17 8.35
CA VAL A 83 -1.93 -13.16 7.41
C VAL A 83 -1.35 -12.00 8.19
N ASN A 84 -0.11 -11.61 7.89
CA ASN A 84 0.50 -10.44 8.51
C ASN A 84 -0.13 -9.18 7.91
N VAL A 85 -0.81 -8.39 8.74
CA VAL A 85 -1.41 -7.13 8.32
C VAL A 85 -0.72 -5.99 9.04
N GLY A 86 -0.17 -5.07 8.26
CA GLY A 86 0.54 -3.90 8.74
C GLY A 86 -0.35 -2.66 8.79
N HIS A 87 -0.19 -1.90 9.87
CA HIS A 87 -0.77 -0.58 10.06
C HIS A 87 0.39 0.40 10.18
N PHE A 88 0.56 1.24 9.17
CA PHE A 88 1.66 2.19 9.08
C PHE A 88 1.14 3.61 9.25
N SER A 89 1.82 4.40 10.08
CA SER A 89 1.45 5.79 10.34
C SER A 89 2.24 6.78 9.48
N HIS A 90 2.09 8.06 9.82
CA HIS A 90 2.72 9.16 9.11
C HIS A 90 4.24 9.06 9.17
N GLY A 91 4.89 9.13 8.01
CA GLY A 91 6.34 9.04 7.89
C GLY A 91 6.88 7.62 7.75
N ASP A 92 6.06 6.58 7.95
CA ASP A 92 6.46 5.18 7.75
C ASP A 92 6.24 4.74 6.30
N CYS A 93 6.93 3.69 5.88
CA CYS A 93 7.06 3.34 4.48
C CYS A 93 6.93 1.83 4.24
N VAL A 94 6.00 1.47 3.34
CA VAL A 94 5.70 0.09 2.97
C VAL A 94 5.59 -0.02 1.45
N GLY A 95 6.06 -1.14 0.89
CA GLY A 95 5.88 -1.47 -0.52
C GLY A 95 4.43 -1.88 -0.80
N ALA A 96 3.71 -1.10 -1.59
CA ALA A 96 2.38 -1.42 -2.08
C ALA A 96 2.43 -2.02 -3.49
N LEU A 97 1.53 -2.98 -3.76
CA LEU A 97 1.37 -3.58 -5.07
C LEU A 97 0.61 -2.61 -5.98
N THR A 98 1.15 -2.32 -7.16
CA THR A 98 0.53 -1.44 -8.14
C THR A 98 -0.45 -2.21 -9.02
N VAL A 99 -1.43 -1.49 -9.57
CA VAL A 99 -2.14 -1.94 -10.77
C VAL A 99 -1.11 -2.13 -11.91
N ALA A 100 -1.32 -3.13 -12.76
CA ALA A 100 -0.45 -3.38 -13.90
C ALA A 100 -0.43 -2.17 -14.85
N ASP A 101 0.71 -1.95 -15.50
CA ASP A 101 0.90 -0.89 -16.51
C ASP A 101 0.67 0.56 -16.02
N VAL A 102 0.52 0.77 -14.71
CA VAL A 102 0.50 2.10 -14.11
C VAL A 102 1.93 2.57 -13.86
N ASN A 103 2.31 3.66 -14.52
CA ASN A 103 3.60 4.30 -14.30
C ASN A 103 3.48 5.31 -13.16
N PHE A 104 4.29 5.11 -12.13
CA PHE A 104 4.45 6.05 -11.03
C PHE A 104 5.80 6.76 -11.13
N ASN A 105 5.84 7.97 -10.59
CA ASN A 105 7.05 8.71 -10.27
C ASN A 105 7.10 8.98 -8.77
N ARG A 106 8.32 9.20 -8.26
CA ARG A 106 8.50 9.69 -6.90
C ARG A 106 7.77 11.03 -6.71
N GLY A 107 7.00 11.12 -5.64
CA GLY A 107 6.16 12.28 -5.31
C GLY A 107 4.71 12.17 -5.79
N ASP A 108 4.37 11.20 -6.63
CA ASP A 108 3.00 10.98 -7.07
C ASP A 108 2.09 10.62 -5.88
N ALA A 109 0.82 11.01 -5.98
CA ALA A 109 -0.21 10.52 -5.07
C ALA A 109 -0.52 9.04 -5.37
N ALA A 110 -0.67 8.24 -4.31
CA ALA A 110 -1.03 6.83 -4.40
C ALA A 110 -2.46 6.63 -3.87
N TYR A 111 -3.37 6.30 -4.78
CA TYR A 111 -4.76 6.00 -4.48
C TYR A 111 -4.96 4.49 -4.39
N ILE A 112 -5.85 4.05 -3.49
CA ILE A 112 -6.17 2.63 -3.33
C ILE A 112 -7.39 2.30 -4.19
N VAL A 113 -7.27 1.27 -5.03
CA VAL A 113 -8.38 0.79 -5.85
C VAL A 113 -9.47 0.23 -4.95
N ALA A 114 -10.68 0.79 -5.05
CA ALA A 114 -11.76 0.52 -4.10
C ALA A 114 -12.45 -0.84 -4.34
N THR A 115 -12.54 -1.29 -5.60
CA THR A 115 -13.36 -2.43 -6.04
C THR A 115 -12.78 -3.11 -7.28
N GLY A 116 -13.31 -4.29 -7.61
CA GLY A 116 -12.91 -5.06 -8.79
C GLY A 116 -11.68 -5.95 -8.56
N ASP A 117 -11.10 -6.46 -9.64
CA ASP A 117 -10.00 -7.44 -9.58
C ASP A 117 -8.71 -6.85 -9.01
N ASP A 118 -8.55 -5.53 -9.09
CA ASP A 118 -7.42 -4.79 -8.55
C ASP A 118 -7.70 -4.19 -7.17
N ALA A 119 -8.84 -4.52 -6.54
CA ALA A 119 -9.20 -3.96 -5.24
C ALA A 119 -8.07 -4.15 -4.21
N GLY A 120 -7.69 -3.05 -3.56
CA GLY A 120 -6.60 -3.01 -2.59
C GLY A 120 -5.21 -2.76 -3.19
N LYS A 121 -5.02 -2.81 -4.52
CA LYS A 121 -3.78 -2.32 -5.15
C LYS A 121 -3.75 -0.80 -5.18
N VAL A 122 -2.59 -0.23 -5.49
CA VAL A 122 -2.44 1.22 -5.66
C VAL A 122 -2.36 1.66 -7.12
N THR A 123 -2.90 2.83 -7.40
CA THR A 123 -2.93 3.50 -8.71
C THR A 123 -2.65 5.01 -8.55
N ASN A 124 -2.26 5.68 -9.62
CA ASN A 124 -2.10 7.15 -9.67
C ASN A 124 -3.39 7.87 -10.11
N VAL A 125 -4.48 7.13 -10.32
CA VAL A 125 -5.78 7.67 -10.73
C VAL A 125 -6.66 7.99 -9.52
N ALA A 126 -7.02 9.25 -9.33
CA ALA A 126 -7.88 9.68 -8.23
C ALA A 126 -9.35 9.27 -8.39
N ALA A 127 -9.90 9.39 -9.60
CA ALA A 127 -11.33 9.21 -9.85
C ALA A 127 -11.79 7.78 -9.50
N GLY A 128 -12.73 7.66 -8.55
CA GLY A 128 -13.31 6.38 -8.13
C GLY A 128 -12.46 5.56 -7.14
N ASN A 129 -11.29 6.05 -6.75
CA ASN A 129 -10.37 5.38 -5.84
C ASN A 129 -10.29 6.10 -4.48
N ILE A 130 -9.72 5.40 -3.50
CA ILE A 130 -9.66 5.88 -2.11
C ILE A 130 -8.38 6.66 -1.90
N ASP A 131 -8.50 7.91 -1.48
CA ASP A 131 -7.39 8.73 -1.04
C ASP A 131 -7.27 8.68 0.48
N LEU A 132 -6.18 8.07 0.97
CA LEU A 132 -5.82 8.09 2.38
C LEU A 132 -4.66 9.06 2.68
N GLY A 133 -4.15 9.79 1.69
CA GLY A 133 -3.00 10.70 1.83
C GLY A 133 -1.63 10.03 1.63
N TYR A 134 -1.57 8.89 0.94
CA TYR A 134 -0.31 8.25 0.60
C TYR A 134 0.36 8.92 -0.61
N TRP A 135 1.68 9.06 -0.56
CA TRP A 135 2.51 9.49 -1.66
C TRP A 135 3.63 8.48 -1.92
N VAL A 136 4.13 8.46 -3.15
CA VAL A 136 5.18 7.54 -3.60
C VAL A 136 6.56 8.06 -3.20
N GLU A 137 7.21 7.39 -2.26
CA GLU A 137 8.58 7.68 -1.84
C GLU A 137 9.61 7.13 -2.83
N ASP A 138 9.31 5.96 -3.40
CA ASP A 138 10.19 5.26 -4.32
C ASP A 138 9.43 4.32 -5.25
N VAL A 139 9.99 4.02 -6.41
CA VAL A 139 9.34 3.18 -7.44
C VAL A 139 10.20 1.94 -7.67
N SER A 140 9.58 0.75 -7.55
CA SER A 140 10.17 -0.56 -7.83
C SER A 140 9.42 -1.19 -9.00
N ALA A 141 9.64 -0.63 -10.18
CA ALA A 141 8.88 -0.95 -11.39
C ALA A 141 9.00 -2.44 -11.77
N GLY A 142 10.21 -3.02 -11.62
CA GLY A 142 10.47 -4.44 -11.88
C GLY A 142 9.63 -5.41 -11.03
N ASN A 143 9.00 -4.95 -9.94
CA ASN A 143 8.13 -5.76 -9.09
C ASN A 143 6.66 -5.32 -9.07
N ASN A 144 6.23 -4.41 -9.97
CA ASN A 144 4.93 -3.73 -9.89
C ASN A 144 4.67 -3.19 -8.48
N CYS A 145 5.67 -2.49 -7.93
CA CYS A 145 5.65 -2.06 -6.55
C CYS A 145 6.07 -0.60 -6.43
N VAL A 146 5.44 0.11 -5.50
CA VAL A 146 5.86 1.45 -5.08
C VAL A 146 5.97 1.48 -3.57
N ALA A 147 7.01 2.13 -3.07
CA ALA A 147 7.14 2.41 -1.65
C ALA A 147 6.27 3.63 -1.33
N ILE A 148 5.21 3.44 -0.53
CA ILE A 148 4.28 4.50 -0.18
C ILE A 148 4.48 4.96 1.27
N THR A 149 4.32 6.25 1.49
CA THR A 149 4.35 6.86 2.82
C THR A 149 3.13 7.71 3.05
N LEU A 150 2.53 7.57 4.24
CA LEU A 150 1.41 8.41 4.65
C LEU A 150 1.95 9.82 4.95
N GLY A 151 1.47 10.81 4.21
CA GLY A 151 1.84 12.21 4.37
C GLY A 151 0.83 12.98 5.21
N TYR A 152 1.27 14.11 5.79
CA TYR A 152 0.34 15.10 6.32
C TYR A 152 -0.18 15.95 5.16
N VAL A 153 -1.49 15.90 4.91
CA VAL A 153 -2.13 16.77 3.93
C VAL A 153 -2.44 18.11 4.61
N GLN A 154 -1.67 19.14 4.30
CA GLN A 154 -1.99 20.50 4.73
C GLN A 154 -3.03 21.09 3.78
N GLN A 155 -4.27 21.26 4.26
CA GLN A 155 -5.22 22.13 3.60
C GLN A 155 -5.11 23.54 4.19
N ALA A 156 -4.41 24.43 3.49
CA ALA A 156 -4.55 25.85 3.78
C ALA A 156 -5.96 26.28 3.38
N VAL A 157 -6.71 26.87 4.31
CA VAL A 157 -8.00 27.48 4.00
C VAL A 157 -7.74 28.56 2.93
N GLN A 158 -8.21 28.34 1.71
CA GLN A 158 -8.30 29.43 0.74
C GLN A 158 -9.20 30.49 1.36
N GLN A 159 -8.64 31.65 1.69
CA GLN A 159 -9.48 32.82 1.90
C GLN A 159 -10.23 33.03 0.58
N THR A 160 -11.53 32.80 0.59
CA THR A 160 -12.43 33.41 -0.39
C THR A 160 -12.23 34.91 -0.27
N GLU A 161 -11.44 35.49 -1.17
CA GLU A 161 -11.51 36.93 -1.41
C GLU A 161 -12.95 37.24 -1.87
N GLY A 162 -13.51 38.28 -1.25
CA GLY A 162 -14.94 38.50 -1.10
C GLY A 162 -15.76 38.59 -2.39
N ALA A 163 -17.03 38.24 -2.23
CA ALA A 163 -18.11 38.65 -3.13
C ALA A 163 -18.42 40.16 -2.99
#